data_AF-A0A6J6XYC4-F1
#
_entry.id   AF-A0A6J6XYC4-F1
#
_cell.length_a   1.000
_cell.length_b   1.000
_cell.length_c   1.000
_cell.angle_alpha   90.00
_cell.angle_beta   90.00
_cell.angle_gamma   90.00
#
_symmetry.space_group_name_H-M   'P 1'
#
loop_
_entity.id
_entity.type
_entity.pdbx_description
1 polymer ?
#
loop_
_entity_poly.entity_id
_entity_poly.type
_entity_poly.pdbx_seq_one_letter_code
_entity_poly.pdbx_strand_id
1 'polypeptide(L)'
;MPGYDQFAVPGVTPATKFDQFPGSPAVDGSTVVFKGNYAVGDTSQTGVFFRNVAVPADKTKVIASSSTLIPNQPAVGGAPGTVTFGSTAPPSATGGRAVFTGLDVEDAPTLGGVYLAPIASNPTLTPLVSIGDQVPIPDATPADRFTAIGEGLSFDGRFVTFWGTWGAKTPITLDCPEDGNADLLAFCNTTYPDGFTTDVSIHQGTFVHDTTTGVTKAVATSDSEDPDALFSGFQYWTFSGKPPTEGVGGGDASQELPRWRSSAFAAVTGSGSNYTVAFKANRPSGTSGIYLAQGPTEQPILTVVDTNTAGPVVDTEAPADTLVTSVGMERDGLNGRYLALNLGMANADASVSWGGIYLVSTDRLTALPVSKEQSAPKAPQSPAAADGPHGDQQLQP
;
A
#
# COMPACT_ATOMS: atom_id res chain seq x y z
N MET A 1 22.55 23.71 -11.52
CA MET A 1 21.24 24.35 -11.27
C MET A 1 21.53 25.55 -10.38
N PRO A 2 21.82 26.74 -10.96
CA PRO A 2 22.51 27.80 -10.21
C PRO A 2 21.74 28.22 -8.95
N GLY A 3 22.37 28.09 -7.78
CA GLY A 3 21.77 28.46 -6.48
C GLY A 3 20.94 27.37 -5.80
N TYR A 4 20.75 26.22 -6.43
CA TYR A 4 19.97 25.09 -5.89
C TYR A 4 20.74 23.77 -5.88
N ASP A 5 22.06 23.81 -5.97
CA ASP A 5 22.91 22.62 -6.07
C ASP A 5 22.81 21.70 -4.85
N GLN A 6 22.33 22.20 -3.71
CA GLN A 6 22.03 21.41 -2.51
C GLN A 6 20.83 20.47 -2.66
N PHE A 7 19.95 20.70 -3.64
CA PHE A 7 18.78 19.87 -3.94
C PHE A 7 18.99 18.96 -5.15
N ALA A 8 20.14 19.06 -5.82
CA ALA A 8 20.44 18.25 -7.00
C ALA A 8 20.57 16.77 -6.65
N VAL A 9 20.30 15.92 -7.64
CA VAL A 9 20.50 14.47 -7.54
C VAL A 9 21.99 14.20 -7.28
N PRO A 10 22.35 13.53 -6.16
CA PRO A 10 23.75 13.28 -5.82
C PRO A 10 24.43 12.37 -6.85
N GLY A 11 25.66 12.71 -7.24
CA GLY A 11 26.49 11.86 -8.09
C GLY A 11 26.19 11.92 -9.60
N VAL A 12 25.25 12.77 -10.04
CA VAL A 12 24.90 12.92 -11.47
C VAL A 12 25.55 14.18 -12.05
N THR A 13 26.15 14.06 -13.24
CA THR A 13 26.79 15.18 -13.97
C THR A 13 26.24 15.25 -15.41
N PRO A 14 25.79 16.43 -15.90
CA PRO A 14 25.67 17.71 -15.18
C PRO A 14 24.66 17.63 -14.02
N ALA A 15 24.62 18.65 -13.15
CA ALA A 15 23.72 18.66 -12.00
C ALA A 15 22.24 18.54 -12.42
N THR A 16 21.59 17.47 -11.96
CA THR A 16 20.23 17.06 -12.37
C THR A 16 19.21 17.35 -11.26
N LYS A 17 17.96 17.70 -11.64
CA LYS A 17 16.82 17.80 -10.71
C LYS A 17 16.15 16.45 -10.50
N PHE A 18 15.44 16.31 -9.40
CA PHE A 18 14.39 15.30 -9.31
C PHE A 18 13.20 15.70 -10.18
N ASP A 19 12.59 14.71 -10.82
CA ASP A 19 11.38 14.88 -11.63
C ASP A 19 10.12 14.66 -10.77
N GLN A 20 10.20 13.72 -9.82
CA GLN A 20 9.09 13.37 -8.94
C GLN A 20 9.60 12.89 -7.58
N PHE A 21 8.78 13.08 -6.55
CA PHE A 21 8.94 12.49 -5.22
C PHE A 21 7.72 11.59 -4.92
N PRO A 22 7.72 10.34 -5.40
CA PRO A 22 6.59 9.44 -5.20
C PRO A 22 6.45 9.02 -3.73
N GLY A 23 5.20 9.03 -3.25
CA GLY A 23 4.85 8.65 -1.89
C GLY A 23 5.33 9.63 -0.82
N SER A 24 4.93 9.39 0.42
CA SER A 24 5.33 10.24 1.55
C SER A 24 6.84 10.14 1.81
N PRO A 25 7.50 11.19 2.31
CA PRO A 25 8.82 11.05 2.92
C PRO A 25 8.70 10.49 4.35
N ALA A 26 9.80 10.00 4.90
CA ALA A 26 9.95 9.70 6.33
C ALA A 26 10.76 10.79 7.02
N VAL A 27 10.51 11.01 8.32
CA VAL A 27 11.19 12.02 9.13
C VAL A 27 11.81 11.36 10.36
N ASP A 28 13.13 11.54 10.51
CA ASP A 28 13.89 11.11 11.68
C ASP A 28 14.64 12.32 12.27
N GLY A 29 14.05 12.92 13.30
CA GLY A 29 14.52 14.18 13.88
C GLY A 29 14.51 15.32 12.85
N SER A 30 15.68 15.86 12.52
CA SER A 30 15.84 16.91 11.50
C SER A 30 16.16 16.37 10.10
N THR A 31 16.16 15.06 9.91
CA THR A 31 16.48 14.42 8.64
C THR A 31 15.21 13.98 7.95
N VAL A 32 15.07 14.38 6.69
CA VAL A 32 14.02 13.87 5.80
C VAL A 32 14.65 12.80 4.92
N VAL A 33 14.02 11.63 4.85
CA VAL A 33 14.39 10.50 3.97
C VAL A 33 13.27 10.31 2.97
N PHE A 34 13.57 10.18 1.68
CA PHE A 34 12.55 10.21 0.63
C PHE A 34 12.94 9.38 -0.59
N LYS A 35 11.94 8.89 -1.34
CA LYS A 35 12.11 8.37 -2.69
C LYS A 35 12.14 9.54 -3.67
N GLY A 36 13.04 9.47 -4.65
CA GLY A 36 13.13 10.46 -5.73
C GLY A 36 13.32 9.77 -7.07
N ASN A 37 12.56 10.19 -8.07
CA ASN A 37 12.74 9.80 -9.46
C ASN A 37 13.43 10.92 -10.22
N TYR A 38 14.29 10.57 -11.18
CA TYR A 38 15.04 11.52 -12.00
C TYR A 38 15.45 10.87 -13.33
N ALA A 39 15.70 11.68 -14.36
CA ALA A 39 16.19 11.22 -15.64
C ALA A 39 17.70 11.50 -15.84
N VAL A 40 18.40 10.54 -16.45
CA VAL A 40 19.77 10.73 -17.00
C VAL A 40 19.71 10.46 -18.49
N GLY A 41 19.74 11.51 -19.30
CA GLY A 41 19.37 11.40 -20.72
C GLY A 41 17.90 10.95 -20.83
N ASP A 42 17.64 9.92 -21.63
CA ASP A 42 16.30 9.34 -21.82
C ASP A 42 16.01 8.16 -20.87
N THR A 43 16.89 7.91 -19.89
CA THR A 43 16.72 6.80 -18.94
C THR A 43 16.14 7.31 -17.63
N SER A 44 14.96 6.79 -17.27
CA SER A 44 14.36 6.99 -15.94
C SER A 44 15.15 6.25 -14.87
N GLN A 45 15.37 6.90 -13.74
CA GLN A 45 16.12 6.41 -12.60
C GLN A 45 15.32 6.67 -11.32
N THR A 46 15.61 5.90 -10.28
CA THR A 46 14.98 6.06 -8.97
C THR A 46 16.01 5.88 -7.85
N GLY A 47 15.63 6.25 -6.63
CA GLY A 47 16.43 6.00 -5.46
C GLY A 47 15.82 6.51 -4.17
N VAL A 48 16.49 6.16 -3.08
CA VAL A 48 16.22 6.60 -1.72
C VAL A 48 17.33 7.56 -1.29
N PHE A 49 16.91 8.74 -0.86
CA PHE A 49 17.79 9.87 -0.55
C PHE A 49 17.48 10.42 0.84
N PHE A 50 18.38 11.23 1.37
CA PHE A 50 18.15 11.94 2.61
C PHE A 50 18.80 13.31 2.61
N ARG A 51 18.29 14.20 3.47
CA ARG A 51 18.84 15.52 3.71
C ARG A 51 18.53 16.00 5.12
N ASN A 52 19.51 16.60 5.79
CA ASN A 52 19.26 17.31 7.05
C ASN A 52 18.66 18.68 6.76
N VAL A 53 17.37 18.87 7.07
CA VAL A 53 16.66 20.12 6.77
C VAL A 53 16.95 21.23 7.79
N ALA A 54 17.53 20.91 8.95
CA ALA A 54 17.97 21.92 9.91
C ALA A 54 19.24 22.68 9.46
N VAL A 55 19.94 22.18 8.44
CA VAL A 55 21.13 22.82 7.86
C VAL A 55 20.83 23.20 6.40
N PRO A 56 20.44 24.45 6.10
CA PRO A 56 20.00 24.85 4.75
C PRO A 56 21.00 24.55 3.62
N ALA A 57 22.30 24.59 3.92
CA ALA A 57 23.36 24.28 2.97
C ALA A 57 23.68 22.79 2.84
N ASP A 58 23.10 21.91 3.67
CA ASP A 58 23.32 20.47 3.56
C ASP A 58 22.77 19.97 2.23
N LYS A 59 23.60 19.20 1.52
CA LYS A 59 23.23 18.63 0.23
C LYS A 59 22.43 17.36 0.45
N THR A 60 21.49 17.10 -0.47
CA THR A 60 20.91 15.77 -0.63
C THR A 60 22.02 14.74 -0.75
N LYS A 61 21.82 13.57 -0.15
CA LYS A 61 22.73 12.42 -0.18
C LYS A 61 21.93 11.17 -0.54
N VAL A 62 22.60 10.18 -1.12
CA VAL A 62 21.99 8.94 -1.60
C VAL A 62 22.19 7.83 -0.58
N ILE A 63 21.12 7.07 -0.28
CA ILE A 63 21.18 5.78 0.43
C ILE A 63 21.32 4.68 -0.61
N ALA A 64 20.38 4.61 -1.56
CA ALA A 64 20.41 3.66 -2.66
C ALA A 64 19.81 4.31 -3.91
N SER A 65 20.17 3.83 -5.09
CA SER A 65 19.61 4.29 -6.36
C SER A 65 19.63 3.17 -7.39
N SER A 66 19.19 3.46 -8.61
CA SER A 66 19.32 2.56 -9.75
C SER A 66 20.75 2.18 -10.14
N SER A 67 21.76 2.81 -9.52
CA SER A 67 23.17 2.39 -9.62
C SER A 67 23.62 1.42 -8.53
N THR A 68 22.78 1.18 -7.51
CA THR A 68 23.09 0.31 -6.39
C THR A 68 22.84 -1.15 -6.77
N LEU A 69 23.86 -1.99 -6.62
CA LEU A 69 23.74 -3.43 -6.79
C LEU A 69 22.76 -4.00 -5.76
N ILE A 70 21.87 -4.87 -6.22
CA ILE A 70 20.99 -5.63 -5.34
C ILE A 70 21.87 -6.51 -4.44
N PRO A 71 21.80 -6.42 -3.11
CA PRO A 71 22.60 -7.26 -2.23
C PRO A 71 22.22 -8.75 -2.35
N ASN A 72 23.17 -9.64 -2.05
CA ASN A 72 22.98 -11.09 -1.95
C ASN A 72 22.44 -11.79 -3.22
N GLN A 73 22.73 -11.23 -4.40
CA GLN A 73 22.41 -11.91 -5.66
C GLN A 73 23.14 -13.25 -5.79
N PRO A 74 22.49 -14.29 -6.33
CA PRO A 74 23.15 -15.55 -6.64
C PRO A 74 24.22 -15.35 -7.70
N ALA A 75 25.33 -16.10 -7.59
CA ALA A 75 26.34 -16.12 -8.64
C ALA A 75 25.81 -16.84 -9.89
N VAL A 76 25.99 -16.26 -11.07
CA VAL A 76 25.61 -16.87 -12.35
C VAL A 76 26.88 -17.32 -13.06
N GLY A 77 27.03 -18.63 -13.27
CA GLY A 77 28.23 -19.19 -13.91
C GLY A 77 29.53 -18.93 -13.14
N GLY A 78 29.46 -18.76 -11.81
CA GLY A 78 30.61 -18.45 -10.96
C GLY A 78 31.00 -16.96 -10.92
N ALA A 79 30.31 -16.09 -11.66
CA ALA A 79 30.49 -14.65 -11.58
C ALA A 79 29.53 -14.02 -10.55
N PRO A 80 29.94 -12.95 -9.82
CA PRO A 80 29.06 -12.20 -8.95
C PRO A 80 27.84 -11.63 -9.71
N GLY A 81 26.71 -11.51 -9.04
CA GLY A 81 25.54 -10.82 -9.58
C GLY A 81 25.84 -9.35 -9.89
N THR A 82 25.22 -8.84 -10.96
CA THR A 82 25.46 -7.49 -11.49
C THR A 82 24.18 -6.65 -11.60
N VAL A 83 23.04 -7.21 -11.19
CA VAL A 83 21.74 -6.54 -11.29
C VAL A 83 21.68 -5.39 -10.28
N THR A 84 21.23 -4.23 -10.72
CA THR A 84 20.97 -3.07 -9.86
C THR A 84 19.47 -2.89 -9.68
N PHE A 85 19.06 -2.01 -8.77
CA PHE A 85 17.65 -1.69 -8.61
C PHE A 85 17.08 -1.06 -9.88
N GLY A 86 15.98 -1.63 -10.41
CA GLY A 86 15.13 -0.95 -11.38
C GLY A 86 14.02 -0.15 -10.71
N SER A 87 13.62 -0.50 -9.49
CA SER A 87 12.67 0.26 -8.69
C SER A 87 13.07 0.34 -7.21
N THR A 88 12.65 1.42 -6.55
CA THR A 88 12.73 1.60 -5.09
C THR A 88 11.41 2.15 -4.58
N ALA A 89 11.02 1.82 -3.35
CA ALA A 89 9.81 2.29 -2.71
C ALA A 89 10.10 3.49 -1.78
N PRO A 90 9.09 4.33 -1.46
CA PRO A 90 9.28 5.39 -0.48
C PRO A 90 9.57 4.79 0.92
N PRO A 91 10.57 5.35 1.64
CA PRO A 91 11.10 4.72 2.84
C PRO A 91 10.25 4.98 4.09
N SER A 92 10.47 4.17 5.13
CA SER A 92 10.18 4.49 6.53
C SER A 92 11.51 4.67 7.29
N ALA A 93 11.58 5.56 8.29
CA ALA A 93 12.84 5.90 8.94
C ALA A 93 12.66 6.28 10.42
N THR A 94 13.60 5.83 11.25
CA THR A 94 13.65 6.14 12.69
C THR A 94 14.97 5.69 13.30
N GLY A 95 15.49 6.45 14.26
CA GLY A 95 16.67 6.08 15.05
C GLY A 95 17.93 5.95 14.20
N GLY A 96 18.12 6.86 13.24
CA GLY A 96 19.28 6.91 12.35
C GLY A 96 19.30 5.84 11.26
N ARG A 97 18.19 5.13 11.05
CA ARG A 97 18.06 4.05 10.06
C ARG A 97 16.82 4.24 9.20
N ALA A 98 16.89 3.75 7.97
CA ALA A 98 15.79 3.73 7.02
C ALA A 98 15.56 2.30 6.51
N VAL A 99 14.30 2.00 6.22
CA VAL A 99 13.86 0.77 5.58
C VAL A 99 13.10 1.11 4.30
N PHE A 100 13.34 0.36 3.24
CA PHE A 100 12.68 0.54 1.94
C PHE A 100 12.64 -0.78 1.17
N THR A 101 11.66 -0.91 0.29
CA THR A 101 11.64 -1.98 -0.73
C THR A 101 12.47 -1.56 -1.92
N GLY A 102 13.29 -2.46 -2.46
CA GLY A 102 14.02 -2.25 -3.72
C GLY A 102 13.96 -3.51 -4.57
N LEU A 103 13.66 -3.37 -5.86
CA LEU A 103 13.46 -4.49 -6.78
C LEU A 103 14.26 -4.29 -8.06
N ASP A 104 14.57 -5.39 -8.75
CA ASP A 104 15.14 -5.36 -10.11
C ASP A 104 14.15 -4.77 -11.13
N VAL A 105 12.88 -5.12 -11.03
CA VAL A 105 11.78 -4.59 -11.83
C VAL A 105 10.51 -4.57 -11.00
N GLU A 106 9.70 -3.51 -11.14
CA GLU A 106 8.47 -3.34 -10.35
C GLU A 106 7.36 -4.32 -10.77
N ASP A 107 7.14 -4.47 -12.08
CA ASP A 107 5.98 -5.21 -12.63
C ASP A 107 6.04 -6.72 -12.37
N ALA A 108 7.25 -7.31 -12.39
CA ALA A 108 7.45 -8.75 -12.26
C ALA A 108 8.81 -9.04 -11.60
N PRO A 109 8.97 -8.72 -10.30
CA PRO A 109 10.26 -8.77 -9.64
C PRO A 109 10.83 -10.18 -9.59
N THR A 110 12.13 -10.32 -9.89
CA THR A 110 12.86 -11.59 -9.75
C THR A 110 13.95 -11.52 -8.69
N LEU A 111 14.39 -10.31 -8.35
CA LEU A 111 15.39 -10.02 -7.34
C LEU A 111 14.95 -8.79 -6.55
N GLY A 112 15.44 -8.69 -5.32
CA GLY A 112 15.12 -7.56 -4.45
C GLY A 112 14.42 -7.98 -3.18
N GLY A 113 13.87 -6.99 -2.48
CA GLY A 113 13.10 -7.19 -1.27
C GLY A 113 13.16 -5.97 -0.35
N VAL A 114 13.12 -6.21 0.96
CA VAL A 114 13.15 -5.18 2.00
C VAL A 114 14.57 -5.02 2.53
N TYR A 115 15.06 -3.77 2.56
CA TYR A 115 16.42 -3.44 3.00
C TYR A 115 16.40 -2.49 4.19
N LEU A 116 17.25 -2.76 5.17
CA LEU A 116 17.62 -1.84 6.25
C LEU A 116 18.95 -1.15 5.90
N ALA A 117 19.02 0.16 6.13
CA ALA A 117 20.23 0.93 5.95
C ALA A 117 20.40 1.97 7.07
N PRO A 118 21.63 2.25 7.53
CA PRO A 118 21.93 3.51 8.20
C PRO A 118 21.57 4.70 7.31
N ILE A 119 21.10 5.81 7.89
CA ILE A 119 20.93 7.08 7.18
C ILE A 119 22.31 7.71 6.99
N ALA A 120 23.01 7.24 5.97
CA ALA A 120 24.36 7.66 5.59
C ALA A 120 24.52 7.60 4.06
N SER A 121 25.55 8.25 3.52
CA SER A 121 25.82 8.24 2.08
C SER A 121 26.34 6.88 1.62
N ASN A 122 25.69 6.26 0.64
CA ASN A 122 26.03 4.95 0.06
C ASN A 122 26.36 3.89 1.14
N PRO A 123 25.47 3.65 2.11
CA PRO A 123 25.72 2.70 3.17
C PRO A 123 25.63 1.27 2.62
N THR A 124 26.19 0.31 3.37
CA THR A 124 25.90 -1.10 3.13
C THR A 124 24.43 -1.38 3.46
N LEU A 125 23.71 -1.99 2.53
CA LEU A 125 22.33 -2.42 2.72
C LEU A 125 22.30 -3.80 3.39
N THR A 126 21.45 -3.95 4.40
CA THR A 126 21.17 -5.24 5.05
C THR A 126 19.83 -5.77 4.53
N PRO A 127 19.81 -6.89 3.79
CA PRO A 127 18.55 -7.52 3.38
C PRO A 127 17.84 -8.08 4.60
N LEU A 128 16.55 -7.78 4.73
CA LEU A 128 15.69 -8.30 5.79
C LEU A 128 14.81 -9.45 5.28
N VAL A 129 14.24 -9.27 4.10
CA VAL A 129 13.37 -10.23 3.40
C VAL A 129 13.60 -10.05 1.91
N SER A 130 13.70 -11.15 1.17
CA SER A 130 13.98 -11.15 -0.27
C SER A 130 12.89 -11.86 -1.07
N ILE A 131 12.75 -11.48 -2.34
CA ILE A 131 12.04 -12.31 -3.32
C ILE A 131 12.70 -13.69 -3.36
N GLY A 132 11.88 -14.74 -3.34
CA GLY A 132 12.34 -16.12 -3.24
C GLY A 132 12.55 -16.64 -1.82
N ASP A 133 12.50 -15.79 -0.78
CA ASP A 133 12.53 -16.29 0.61
C ASP A 133 11.27 -17.10 0.94
N GLN A 134 11.43 -18.09 1.81
CA GLN A 134 10.33 -18.92 2.31
C GLN A 134 9.33 -18.06 3.09
N VAL A 135 8.05 -18.19 2.77
CA VAL A 135 6.98 -17.47 3.47
C VAL A 135 6.75 -18.09 4.86
N PRO A 136 6.74 -17.30 5.95
CA PRO A 136 6.62 -17.82 7.32
C PRO A 136 5.15 -18.05 7.72
N ILE A 137 4.49 -18.99 7.05
CA ILE A 137 3.12 -19.43 7.35
C ILE A 137 3.10 -20.84 7.97
N PRO A 138 2.04 -21.20 8.70
CA PRO A 138 1.82 -22.59 9.09
C PRO A 138 1.83 -23.50 7.86
N ASP A 139 2.44 -24.69 8.01
CA ASP A 139 2.49 -25.73 6.98
C ASP A 139 3.13 -25.32 5.63
N ALA A 140 3.96 -24.28 5.63
CA ALA A 140 4.69 -23.81 4.45
C ALA A 140 5.47 -24.95 3.77
N THR A 141 5.28 -25.08 2.45
CA THR A 141 6.02 -26.00 1.59
C THR A 141 7.19 -25.29 0.91
N PRO A 142 8.21 -26.00 0.39
CA PRO A 142 9.33 -25.35 -0.31
C PRO A 142 8.95 -24.48 -1.53
N ALA A 143 7.72 -24.58 -2.03
CA ALA A 143 7.17 -23.77 -3.11
C ALA A 143 6.59 -22.42 -2.63
N ASP A 144 6.26 -22.30 -1.34
CA ASP A 144 5.68 -21.09 -0.75
C ASP A 144 6.76 -20.03 -0.51
N ARG A 145 7.10 -19.33 -1.59
CA ARG A 145 8.13 -18.30 -1.63
C ARG A 145 7.55 -16.95 -2.00
N PHE A 146 8.11 -15.89 -1.44
CA PHE A 146 7.72 -14.54 -1.82
C PHE A 146 7.95 -14.31 -3.30
N THR A 147 6.88 -13.96 -4.02
CA THR A 147 6.90 -13.60 -5.44
C THR A 147 6.73 -12.11 -5.68
N ALA A 148 6.17 -11.39 -4.71
CA ALA A 148 6.14 -9.93 -4.67
C ALA A 148 6.19 -9.43 -3.23
N ILE A 149 6.73 -8.21 -3.07
CA ILE A 149 6.81 -7.47 -1.81
C ILE A 149 6.35 -6.05 -2.10
N GLY A 150 5.50 -5.51 -1.22
CA GLY A 150 4.87 -4.21 -1.42
C GLY A 150 5.78 -3.03 -1.14
N GLU A 151 5.39 -1.87 -1.67
CA GLU A 151 6.04 -0.59 -1.40
C GLU A 151 5.61 0.04 -0.07
N GLY A 152 4.43 -0.33 0.44
CA GLY A 152 3.90 0.10 1.73
C GLY A 152 4.48 -0.73 2.88
N LEU A 153 5.55 -0.24 3.50
CA LEU A 153 6.16 -0.83 4.70
C LEU A 153 6.29 0.18 5.82
N SER A 154 6.37 -0.21 7.08
CA SER A 154 6.57 0.72 8.20
C SER A 154 7.64 0.21 9.15
N PHE A 155 8.40 1.11 9.78
CA PHE A 155 9.53 0.79 10.64
C PHE A 155 9.53 1.63 11.91
N ASP A 156 9.58 0.97 13.07
CA ASP A 156 9.55 1.63 14.40
C ASP A 156 10.93 1.73 15.08
N GLY A 157 11.98 1.24 14.41
CA GLY A 157 13.34 1.16 14.95
C GLY A 157 13.78 -0.28 15.23
N ARG A 158 12.86 -1.23 15.29
CA ARG A 158 13.17 -2.66 15.44
C ARG A 158 12.33 -3.52 14.53
N PHE A 159 11.03 -3.33 14.53
CA PHE A 159 10.08 -4.09 13.76
C PHE A 159 9.80 -3.39 12.43
N VAL A 160 9.79 -4.19 11.36
CA VAL A 160 9.38 -3.76 10.03
C VAL A 160 8.12 -4.53 9.68
N THR A 161 7.04 -3.83 9.31
CA THR A 161 5.89 -4.49 8.70
C THR A 161 5.83 -4.21 7.20
N PHE A 162 5.41 -5.21 6.43
CA PHE A 162 5.31 -5.13 4.98
C PHE A 162 4.22 -6.09 4.47
N TRP A 163 3.76 -5.84 3.25
CA TRP A 163 2.89 -6.76 2.51
C TRP A 163 3.70 -7.63 1.55
N GLY A 164 3.29 -8.89 1.34
CA GLY A 164 3.89 -9.78 0.35
C GLY A 164 2.93 -10.85 -0.15
N THR A 165 3.30 -11.48 -1.26
CA THR A 165 2.49 -12.51 -1.94
C THR A 165 3.29 -13.75 -2.27
N TRP A 166 2.59 -14.86 -2.50
CA TRP A 166 3.16 -16.12 -2.98
C TRP A 166 2.13 -16.92 -3.77
N GLY A 167 2.59 -17.99 -4.41
CA GLY A 167 1.70 -18.93 -5.10
C GLY A 167 1.04 -18.35 -6.36
N ALA A 168 -0.13 -18.91 -6.68
CA ALA A 168 -0.87 -18.60 -7.89
C ALA A 168 -1.60 -17.25 -7.82
N LYS A 169 -2.02 -16.76 -8.98
CA LYS A 169 -2.83 -15.56 -9.15
C LYS A 169 -4.17 -15.91 -9.79
N THR A 170 -5.16 -15.08 -9.54
CA THR A 170 -6.50 -15.16 -10.13
C THR A 170 -6.85 -13.83 -10.78
N PRO A 171 -7.53 -13.82 -11.95
CA PRO A 171 -7.92 -12.59 -12.60
C PRO A 171 -9.05 -11.89 -11.82
N ILE A 172 -8.97 -10.57 -11.75
CA ILE A 172 -10.04 -9.69 -11.30
C ILE A 172 -10.34 -8.65 -12.38
N THR A 173 -11.56 -8.11 -12.38
CA THR A 173 -11.94 -6.97 -13.21
C THR A 173 -12.15 -5.76 -12.31
N LEU A 174 -11.48 -4.66 -12.63
CA LEU A 174 -11.62 -3.37 -11.97
C LEU A 174 -12.51 -2.47 -12.79
N ASP A 175 -13.64 -2.09 -12.23
CA ASP A 175 -14.57 -1.15 -12.85
C ASP A 175 -14.06 0.29 -12.70
N CYS A 176 -14.28 1.12 -13.71
CA CYS A 176 -13.93 2.53 -13.63
C CYS A 176 -14.70 3.22 -12.48
N PRO A 177 -14.05 4.12 -11.73
CA PRO A 177 -14.72 4.82 -10.65
C PRO A 177 -15.92 5.63 -11.16
N GLU A 178 -16.95 5.76 -10.32
CA GLU A 178 -18.17 6.51 -10.65
C GLU A 178 -18.09 7.98 -10.19
N ASP A 179 -17.11 8.29 -9.34
CA ASP A 179 -16.90 9.61 -8.74
C ASP A 179 -15.45 10.11 -8.89
N GLY A 180 -15.27 11.42 -8.77
CA GLY A 180 -13.96 12.08 -8.87
C GLY A 180 -13.82 13.01 -10.07
N ASN A 181 -12.59 13.16 -10.58
CA ASN A 181 -12.28 14.09 -11.67
C ASN A 181 -12.86 13.61 -13.00
N ALA A 182 -13.70 14.43 -13.63
CA ALA A 182 -14.44 14.07 -14.84
C ALA A 182 -13.54 13.63 -16.02
N ASP A 183 -12.37 14.24 -16.19
CA ASP A 183 -11.41 13.86 -17.25
C ASP A 183 -10.77 12.49 -16.97
N LEU A 184 -10.45 12.18 -15.70
CA LEU A 184 -9.99 10.85 -15.29
C LEU A 184 -11.06 9.79 -15.54
N LEU A 185 -12.32 10.09 -15.18
CA LEU A 185 -13.45 9.18 -15.42
C LEU A 185 -13.65 8.93 -16.91
N ALA A 186 -13.65 9.99 -17.72
CA ALA A 186 -13.80 9.87 -19.18
C ALA A 186 -12.64 9.06 -19.80
N PHE A 187 -11.41 9.31 -19.35
CA PHE A 187 -10.25 8.57 -19.83
C PHE A 187 -10.33 7.08 -19.43
N CYS A 188 -10.72 6.76 -18.19
CA CYS A 188 -10.92 5.39 -17.75
C CYS A 188 -11.96 4.69 -18.60
N ASN A 189 -13.17 5.25 -18.70
CA ASN A 189 -14.29 4.65 -19.44
C ASN A 189 -14.01 4.49 -20.95
N THR A 190 -13.19 5.37 -21.53
CA THR A 190 -12.77 5.24 -22.93
C THR A 190 -11.72 4.14 -23.10
N THR A 191 -10.79 4.01 -22.15
CA THR A 191 -9.68 3.05 -22.23
C THR A 191 -10.11 1.64 -21.83
N TYR A 192 -11.03 1.53 -20.86
CA TYR A 192 -11.50 0.29 -20.25
C TYR A 192 -13.04 0.26 -20.21
N PRO A 193 -13.73 0.23 -21.36
CA PRO A 193 -15.19 0.26 -21.41
C PRO A 193 -15.86 -0.94 -20.73
N ASP A 194 -15.17 -2.09 -20.69
CA ASP A 194 -15.63 -3.33 -20.05
C ASP A 194 -14.90 -3.61 -18.72
N GLY A 195 -14.24 -2.60 -18.15
CA GLY A 195 -13.35 -2.72 -17.00
C GLY A 195 -11.91 -3.13 -17.37
N PHE A 196 -11.01 -3.01 -16.40
CA PHE A 196 -9.61 -3.40 -16.54
C PHE A 196 -9.36 -4.75 -15.86
N THR A 197 -8.99 -5.77 -16.64
CA THR A 197 -8.64 -7.08 -16.11
C THR A 197 -7.17 -7.15 -15.71
N THR A 198 -6.90 -7.62 -14.50
CA THR A 198 -5.54 -7.83 -13.99
C THR A 198 -5.48 -9.03 -13.05
N ASP A 199 -4.29 -9.53 -12.75
CA ASP A 199 -4.09 -10.69 -11.90
C ASP A 199 -3.72 -10.29 -10.48
N VAL A 200 -4.44 -10.86 -9.51
CA VAL A 200 -4.17 -10.71 -8.08
C VAL A 200 -3.75 -12.03 -7.47
N SER A 201 -2.73 -12.03 -6.62
CA SER A 201 -2.30 -13.24 -5.92
C SER A 201 -3.42 -13.78 -5.01
N ILE A 202 -3.67 -15.09 -5.11
CA ILE A 202 -4.63 -15.79 -4.24
C ILE A 202 -4.14 -15.71 -2.80
N HIS A 203 -2.84 -15.98 -2.60
CA HIS A 203 -2.22 -15.91 -1.30
C HIS A 203 -1.44 -14.60 -1.11
N GLN A 204 -1.80 -13.87 -0.06
CA GLN A 204 -1.18 -12.62 0.32
C GLN A 204 -1.11 -12.52 1.84
N GLY A 205 -0.29 -11.61 2.34
CA GLY A 205 -0.24 -11.37 3.77
C GLY A 205 0.39 -10.06 4.15
N THR A 206 0.09 -9.64 5.37
CA THR A 206 0.88 -8.68 6.12
C THR A 206 1.84 -9.44 7.01
N PHE A 207 3.10 -9.00 7.06
CA PHE A 207 4.18 -9.65 7.78
C PHE A 207 4.85 -8.65 8.72
N VAL A 208 5.58 -9.18 9.69
CA VAL A 208 6.46 -8.41 10.57
C VAL A 208 7.82 -9.08 10.64
N HIS A 209 8.88 -8.30 10.47
CA HIS A 209 10.26 -8.72 10.61
C HIS A 209 10.89 -8.02 11.81
N ASP A 210 11.49 -8.78 12.73
CA ASP A 210 12.24 -8.24 13.85
C ASP A 210 13.72 -8.13 13.49
N THR A 211 14.20 -6.92 13.24
CA THR A 211 15.59 -6.65 12.83
C THR A 211 16.64 -7.04 13.88
N THR A 212 16.24 -7.29 15.13
CA THR A 212 17.15 -7.73 16.19
C THR A 212 17.31 -9.25 16.19
N THR A 213 16.23 -9.99 15.95
CA THR A 213 16.26 -11.47 15.97
C THR A 213 16.43 -12.08 14.58
N GLY A 214 16.20 -11.30 13.52
CA GLY A 214 16.19 -11.76 12.13
C GLY A 214 14.96 -12.59 11.76
N VAL A 215 13.95 -12.63 12.62
CA VAL A 215 12.77 -13.49 12.43
C VAL A 215 11.64 -12.71 11.74
N THR A 216 11.13 -13.27 10.65
CA THR A 216 9.90 -12.83 9.99
C THR A 216 8.74 -13.70 10.44
N LYS A 217 7.57 -13.10 10.69
CA LYS A 217 6.31 -13.80 10.99
C LYS A 217 5.17 -13.26 10.14
N ALA A 218 4.24 -14.14 9.77
CA ALA A 218 2.93 -13.70 9.28
C ALA A 218 2.16 -13.01 10.41
N VAL A 219 1.52 -11.89 10.08
CA VAL A 219 0.62 -11.13 10.98
C VAL A 219 -0.83 -11.47 10.64
N ALA A 220 -1.14 -11.48 9.34
CA ALA A 220 -2.43 -11.85 8.80
C ALA A 220 -2.22 -12.33 7.36
N THR A 221 -2.97 -13.34 6.95
CA THR A 221 -2.94 -13.89 5.59
C THR A 221 -4.32 -13.87 4.98
N SER A 222 -4.36 -13.92 3.65
CA SER A 222 -5.55 -14.12 2.86
C SER A 222 -5.35 -15.33 1.97
N ASP A 223 -6.45 -16.03 1.73
CA ASP A 223 -6.61 -16.99 0.66
C ASP A 223 -7.96 -16.67 0.01
N SER A 224 -7.93 -16.12 -1.20
CA SER A 224 -9.16 -15.70 -1.88
C SER A 224 -10.02 -16.88 -2.37
N GLU A 225 -9.48 -18.10 -2.35
CA GLU A 225 -10.20 -19.32 -2.75
C GLU A 225 -10.75 -20.09 -1.54
N ASP A 226 -10.24 -19.83 -0.32
CA ASP A 226 -10.77 -20.40 0.92
C ASP A 226 -11.95 -19.56 1.47
N PRO A 227 -13.18 -20.10 1.47
CA PRO A 227 -14.35 -19.39 2.01
C PRO A 227 -14.27 -19.17 3.52
N ASP A 228 -13.42 -19.93 4.24
CA ASP A 228 -13.21 -19.79 5.69
C ASP A 228 -12.07 -18.81 6.03
N ALA A 229 -11.40 -18.26 5.02
CA ALA A 229 -10.35 -17.26 5.21
C ALA A 229 -10.90 -16.01 5.89
N LEU A 230 -10.15 -15.48 6.85
CA LEU A 230 -10.55 -14.27 7.56
C LEU A 230 -10.55 -13.03 6.64
N PHE A 231 -9.64 -13.01 5.67
CA PHE A 231 -9.45 -11.92 4.74
C PHE A 231 -9.41 -12.46 3.31
N SER A 232 -10.03 -11.74 2.40
CA SER A 232 -10.01 -12.02 0.95
C SER A 232 -8.86 -11.31 0.23
N GLY A 233 -8.24 -10.31 0.84
CA GLY A 233 -7.06 -9.64 0.30
C GLY A 233 -6.67 -8.36 1.04
N PHE A 234 -5.51 -7.81 0.68
CA PHE A 234 -4.94 -6.61 1.31
C PHE A 234 -4.71 -5.47 0.32
N GLN A 235 -4.89 -5.73 -0.97
CA GLN A 235 -4.68 -4.74 -2.02
C GLN A 235 -5.92 -3.86 -2.23
N TYR A 236 -5.65 -2.58 -2.44
CA TYR A 236 -6.63 -1.57 -2.81
C TYR A 236 -6.20 -0.90 -4.09
N TRP A 237 -7.15 -0.70 -5.00
CA TRP A 237 -6.88 -0.23 -6.35
C TRP A 237 -7.36 1.19 -6.53
N THR A 238 -6.60 1.99 -7.27
CA THR A 238 -6.96 3.37 -7.59
C THR A 238 -6.56 3.70 -9.01
N PHE A 239 -7.48 4.30 -9.76
CA PHE A 239 -7.19 4.87 -11.07
C PHE A 239 -6.68 6.31 -10.88
N SER A 240 -5.42 6.55 -11.23
CA SER A 240 -4.77 7.85 -10.98
C SER A 240 -3.77 8.21 -12.08
N GLY A 241 -3.37 9.48 -12.17
CA GLY A 241 -2.43 10.02 -13.16
C GLY A 241 -2.96 11.30 -13.77
N LYS A 242 -2.33 11.82 -14.83
CA LYS A 242 -2.78 13.05 -15.49
C LYS A 242 -3.54 12.75 -16.80
N PRO A 243 -4.84 13.09 -16.91
CA PRO A 243 -5.58 12.94 -18.15
C PRO A 243 -4.94 13.72 -19.33
N PRO A 244 -5.02 13.21 -20.57
CA PRO A 244 -4.49 13.90 -21.75
C PRO A 244 -5.14 15.27 -22.03
N THR A 245 -6.38 15.49 -21.56
CA THR A 245 -7.21 16.65 -21.89
C THR A 245 -7.01 17.86 -20.97
N GLU A 246 -6.28 17.72 -19.85
CA GLU A 246 -5.97 18.85 -18.99
C GLU A 246 -4.91 19.77 -19.61
N GLY A 247 -5.39 20.71 -20.44
CA GLY A 247 -4.84 22.06 -20.62
C GLY A 247 -3.39 22.16 -21.10
N VAL A 248 -3.24 22.76 -22.28
CA VAL A 248 -2.01 23.20 -22.97
C VAL A 248 -1.24 24.32 -22.20
N GLY A 249 -1.20 24.25 -20.88
CA GLY A 249 -0.56 25.18 -19.96
C GLY A 249 0.79 24.67 -19.47
N GLY A 250 1.77 24.59 -20.36
CA GLY A 250 3.20 24.66 -20.01
C GLY A 250 3.81 23.54 -19.17
N GLY A 251 3.32 22.30 -19.23
CA GLY A 251 3.94 21.13 -18.57
C GLY A 251 4.47 20.13 -19.59
N ASP A 252 5.73 19.70 -19.43
CA ASP A 252 6.44 18.74 -20.28
C ASP A 252 5.59 17.49 -20.62
N ALA A 253 5.77 16.98 -21.85
CA ALA A 253 5.19 15.74 -22.38
C ALA A 253 5.64 14.44 -21.66
N SER A 254 6.21 14.55 -20.47
CA SER A 254 6.80 13.46 -19.68
C SER A 254 5.94 13.03 -18.49
N GLN A 255 4.72 13.56 -18.32
CA GLN A 255 3.85 13.18 -17.20
C GLN A 255 3.12 11.86 -17.48
N GLU A 256 3.10 10.98 -16.47
CA GLU A 256 2.53 9.63 -16.57
C GLU A 256 1.01 9.67 -16.80
N LEU A 257 0.56 8.97 -17.84
CA LEU A 257 -0.86 8.83 -18.16
C LEU A 257 -1.62 8.10 -17.04
N PRO A 258 -2.95 8.28 -16.96
CA PRO A 258 -3.74 7.62 -15.95
C PRO A 258 -3.70 6.10 -16.11
N ARG A 259 -3.49 5.39 -15.00
CA ARG A 259 -3.52 3.93 -14.94
C ARG A 259 -3.98 3.44 -13.58
N TRP A 260 -4.35 2.16 -13.52
CA TRP A 260 -4.61 1.45 -12.28
C TRP A 260 -3.32 1.23 -11.50
N ARG A 261 -3.37 1.49 -10.19
CA ARG A 261 -2.31 1.21 -9.23
C ARG A 261 -2.90 0.47 -8.04
N SER A 262 -2.19 -0.52 -7.53
CA SER A 262 -2.55 -1.18 -6.28
C SER A 262 -1.67 -0.70 -5.13
N SER A 263 -2.19 -0.79 -3.92
CA SER A 263 -1.47 -0.47 -2.70
C SER A 263 -1.96 -1.35 -1.55
N ALA A 264 -1.05 -1.69 -0.65
CA ALA A 264 -1.34 -2.35 0.61
C ALA A 264 -0.82 -1.47 1.75
N PHE A 265 -1.51 -1.48 2.89
CA PHE A 265 -1.28 -0.53 3.97
C PHE A 265 -1.07 -1.25 5.29
N ALA A 266 0.08 -1.01 5.92
CA ALA A 266 0.40 -1.49 7.25
C ALA A 266 1.30 -0.48 7.99
N ALA A 267 1.15 -0.42 9.31
CA ALA A 267 1.96 0.38 10.21
C ALA A 267 2.32 -0.42 11.47
N VAL A 268 3.53 -0.25 12.00
CA VAL A 268 4.02 -1.02 13.15
C VAL A 268 4.53 -0.11 14.26
N THR A 269 4.33 -0.56 15.49
CA THR A 269 4.95 0.00 16.68
C THR A 269 5.31 -1.11 17.65
N GLY A 270 6.38 -0.92 18.40
CA GLY A 270 6.95 -1.93 19.28
C GLY A 270 7.25 -1.39 20.66
N SER A 271 7.30 -2.30 21.62
CA SER A 271 7.69 -2.04 23.00
C SER A 271 8.42 -3.27 23.54
N GLY A 272 9.74 -3.17 23.69
CA GLY A 272 10.58 -4.31 24.05
C GLY A 272 10.56 -5.38 22.95
N SER A 273 10.17 -6.60 23.30
CA SER A 273 9.97 -7.71 22.34
C SER A 273 8.57 -7.74 21.71
N ASN A 274 7.64 -6.92 22.21
CA ASN A 274 6.26 -6.89 21.73
C ASN A 274 6.11 -5.92 20.56
N TYR A 275 5.17 -6.24 19.68
CA TYR A 275 4.80 -5.40 18.56
C TYR A 275 3.28 -5.34 18.42
N THR A 276 2.82 -4.27 17.79
CA THR A 276 1.46 -4.09 17.30
C THR A 276 1.54 -3.66 15.85
N VAL A 277 0.77 -4.32 14.99
CA VAL A 277 0.66 -4.02 13.56
C VAL A 277 -0.77 -3.63 13.27
N ALA A 278 -0.96 -2.41 12.76
CA ALA A 278 -2.20 -1.98 12.14
C ALA A 278 -2.13 -2.27 10.64
N PHE A 279 -3.19 -2.80 10.04
CA PHE A 279 -3.22 -3.09 8.61
C PHE A 279 -4.62 -2.95 8.03
N LYS A 280 -4.68 -2.63 6.75
CA LYS A 280 -5.94 -2.51 5.99
C LYS A 280 -6.20 -3.81 5.22
N ALA A 281 -7.41 -4.36 5.33
CA ALA A 281 -7.76 -5.63 4.67
C ALA A 281 -9.25 -5.72 4.28
N ASN A 282 -9.55 -6.56 3.30
CA ASN A 282 -10.90 -6.89 2.86
C ASN A 282 -11.33 -8.22 3.46
N ARG A 283 -12.60 -8.34 3.84
CA ARG A 283 -13.23 -9.60 4.23
C ARG A 283 -13.94 -10.25 3.04
N PRO A 284 -14.14 -11.58 3.06
CA PRO A 284 -14.97 -12.25 2.07
C PRO A 284 -16.42 -11.71 1.99
N SER A 285 -16.92 -11.09 3.07
CA SER A 285 -18.22 -10.42 3.11
C SER A 285 -18.32 -9.14 2.26
N GLY A 286 -17.21 -8.67 1.67
CA GLY A 286 -17.14 -7.39 0.95
C GLY A 286 -16.85 -6.18 1.84
N THR A 287 -16.65 -6.39 3.14
CA THR A 287 -16.32 -5.31 4.09
C THR A 287 -14.83 -4.97 4.04
N SER A 288 -14.48 -3.70 3.90
CA SER A 288 -13.11 -3.19 4.06
C SER A 288 -12.92 -2.61 5.45
N GLY A 289 -11.76 -2.85 6.07
CA GLY A 289 -11.50 -2.36 7.42
C GLY A 289 -10.04 -2.17 7.76
N ILE A 290 -9.82 -1.56 8.93
CA ILE A 290 -8.52 -1.44 9.60
C ILE A 290 -8.54 -2.37 10.79
N TYR A 291 -7.50 -3.19 10.90
CA TYR A 291 -7.37 -4.24 11.90
C TYR A 291 -6.06 -4.08 12.67
N LEU A 292 -6.02 -4.64 13.88
CA LEU A 292 -4.83 -4.68 14.73
C LEU A 292 -4.49 -6.12 15.10
N ALA A 293 -3.22 -6.45 14.96
CA ALA A 293 -2.64 -7.68 15.46
C ALA A 293 -1.50 -7.36 16.43
N GLN A 294 -1.34 -8.21 17.44
CA GLN A 294 -0.31 -8.06 18.47
C GLN A 294 0.54 -9.32 18.55
N GLY A 295 1.82 -9.13 18.85
CA GLY A 295 2.76 -10.23 19.06
C GLY A 295 3.85 -9.86 20.08
N PRO A 296 4.79 -10.79 20.36
CA PRO A 296 5.09 -12.00 19.59
C PRO A 296 4.23 -13.21 19.97
N THR A 297 3.50 -13.14 21.08
CA THR A 297 2.46 -14.08 21.46
C THR A 297 1.21 -13.72 20.68
N GLU A 298 0.74 -14.65 19.85
CA GLU A 298 -0.43 -14.46 19.01
C GLU A 298 -1.66 -14.12 19.86
N GLN A 299 -2.31 -13.01 19.50
CA GLN A 299 -3.57 -12.56 20.05
C GLN A 299 -4.62 -12.52 18.95
N PRO A 300 -5.92 -12.62 19.28
CA PRO A 300 -6.97 -12.39 18.31
C PRO A 300 -6.79 -11.05 17.60
N ILE A 301 -6.91 -11.06 16.28
CA ILE A 301 -6.95 -9.84 15.48
C ILE A 301 -8.19 -9.04 15.91
N LEU A 302 -8.03 -7.73 16.10
CA LEU A 302 -9.10 -6.82 16.50
C LEU A 302 -9.53 -5.97 15.30
N THR A 303 -10.83 -5.75 15.12
CA THR A 303 -11.33 -4.70 14.23
C THR A 303 -11.19 -3.35 14.93
N VAL A 304 -10.51 -2.40 14.29
CA VAL A 304 -10.48 -1.00 14.73
C VAL A 304 -11.72 -0.27 14.23
N VAL A 305 -11.96 -0.37 12.92
CA VAL A 305 -13.09 0.20 12.20
C VAL A 305 -13.23 -0.51 10.86
N ASP A 306 -14.45 -0.69 10.40
CA ASP A 306 -14.76 -1.26 9.08
C ASP A 306 -15.99 -0.60 8.47
N THR A 307 -16.35 -0.94 7.24
CA THR A 307 -17.49 -0.34 6.54
C THR A 307 -18.86 -0.72 7.10
N ASN A 308 -18.95 -1.53 8.16
CA ASN A 308 -20.18 -1.77 8.90
C ASN A 308 -20.27 -0.90 10.18
N THR A 309 -19.23 -0.15 10.50
CA THR A 309 -19.18 0.70 11.70
C THR A 309 -20.08 1.91 11.50
N ALA A 310 -20.99 2.15 12.45
CA ALA A 310 -21.86 3.33 12.43
C ALA A 310 -21.06 4.62 12.67
N GLY A 311 -21.36 5.68 11.92
CA GLY A 311 -20.69 6.98 12.05
C GLY A 311 -20.67 7.51 13.49
N PRO A 312 -21.82 7.53 14.21
CA PRO A 312 -21.89 7.98 15.61
C PRO A 312 -21.01 7.22 16.61
N VAL A 313 -20.55 6.01 16.26
CA VAL A 313 -19.61 5.24 17.10
C VAL A 313 -18.19 5.80 16.97
N VAL A 314 -17.84 6.31 15.79
CA VAL A 314 -16.54 6.93 15.51
C VAL A 314 -16.51 8.40 15.93
N ASP A 315 -17.56 9.14 15.57
CA ASP A 315 -17.70 10.56 15.83
C ASP A 315 -19.13 10.87 16.27
N THR A 316 -19.31 11.36 17.49
CA THR A 316 -20.64 11.66 18.04
C THR A 316 -21.40 12.76 17.29
N GLU A 317 -20.72 13.56 16.47
CA GLU A 317 -21.34 14.57 15.60
C GLU A 317 -21.75 14.00 14.23
N ALA A 318 -21.33 12.78 13.89
CA ALA A 318 -21.74 12.13 12.65
C ALA A 318 -23.26 11.88 12.64
N PRO A 319 -23.94 12.05 11.49
CA PRO A 319 -25.38 11.79 11.37
C PRO A 319 -25.75 10.34 11.71
N ALA A 320 -26.89 10.17 12.39
CA ALA A 320 -27.27 8.92 13.05
C ALA A 320 -27.47 7.72 12.11
N ASP A 321 -27.77 7.98 10.84
CA ASP A 321 -28.04 7.01 9.78
C ASP A 321 -26.84 6.74 8.85
N THR A 322 -25.64 7.20 9.23
CA THR A 322 -24.42 6.99 8.44
C THR A 322 -23.65 5.75 8.87
N LEU A 323 -23.07 5.06 7.89
CA LEU A 323 -22.05 4.03 8.09
C LEU A 323 -20.71 4.52 7.52
N VAL A 324 -19.62 3.98 8.03
CA VAL A 324 -18.31 4.13 7.39
C VAL A 324 -18.37 3.56 5.98
N THR A 325 -17.99 4.35 4.99
CA THR A 325 -17.98 3.96 3.57
C THR A 325 -16.57 3.83 3.01
N SER A 326 -15.60 4.50 3.62
CA SER A 326 -14.19 4.39 3.25
C SER A 326 -13.29 4.45 4.48
N VAL A 327 -12.23 3.66 4.44
CA VAL A 327 -11.18 3.64 5.46
C VAL A 327 -9.83 3.84 4.81
N GLY A 328 -8.96 4.60 5.47
CA GLY A 328 -7.57 4.73 5.08
C GLY A 328 -6.67 4.88 6.29
N MET A 329 -5.42 4.50 6.07
CA MET A 329 -4.31 4.67 6.98
C MET A 329 -3.06 4.88 6.15
N GLU A 330 -2.10 5.62 6.69
CA GLU A 330 -0.83 5.86 6.01
C GLU A 330 0.28 5.00 6.60
N ARG A 331 1.35 4.85 5.81
CA ARG A 331 2.63 4.35 6.30
C ARG A 331 3.06 5.20 7.50
N ASP A 332 3.49 4.52 8.57
CA ASP A 332 3.89 5.14 9.85
C ASP A 332 2.75 5.87 10.59
N GLY A 333 1.49 5.59 10.23
CA GLY A 333 0.30 6.13 10.92
C GLY A 333 0.09 5.58 12.34
N LEU A 334 0.85 4.55 12.74
CA LEU A 334 0.82 3.97 14.08
C LEU A 334 2.06 4.39 14.88
N ASN A 335 1.87 5.17 15.95
CA ASN A 335 2.96 5.61 16.82
C ASN A 335 2.60 5.37 18.29
N GLY A 336 3.30 4.42 18.91
CA GLY A 336 3.04 4.00 20.28
C GLY A 336 1.66 3.37 20.42
N ARG A 337 0.71 4.12 20.99
CA ARG A 337 -0.70 3.66 21.11
C ARG A 337 -1.66 4.40 20.18
N TYR A 338 -1.17 5.33 19.37
CA TYR A 338 -2.02 6.20 18.57
C TYR A 338 -1.96 5.79 17.10
N LEU A 339 -3.14 5.50 16.54
CA LEU A 339 -3.32 5.19 15.13
C LEU A 339 -4.08 6.34 14.46
N ALA A 340 -3.46 6.98 13.47
CA ALA A 340 -4.11 7.98 12.63
C ALA A 340 -4.86 7.28 11.48
N LEU A 341 -6.12 7.65 11.29
CA LEU A 341 -7.03 7.09 10.28
C LEU A 341 -7.69 8.22 9.49
N ASN A 342 -7.97 8.00 8.22
CA ASN A 342 -8.93 8.81 7.47
C ASN A 342 -10.18 7.97 7.19
N LEU A 343 -11.35 8.53 7.50
CA LEU A 343 -12.62 7.83 7.36
C LEU A 343 -13.61 8.71 6.60
N GLY A 344 -14.32 8.12 5.66
CA GLY A 344 -15.53 8.67 5.07
C GLY A 344 -16.75 7.89 5.57
N MET A 345 -17.85 8.59 5.75
CA MET A 345 -19.12 8.04 6.22
C MET A 345 -20.26 8.62 5.39
N ALA A 346 -21.25 7.80 5.09
CA ALA A 346 -22.45 8.25 4.40
C ALA A 346 -23.64 7.36 4.73
N ASN A 347 -24.84 7.90 4.53
CA ASN A 347 -26.05 7.08 4.49
C ASN A 347 -26.16 6.36 3.13
N ALA A 348 -27.14 5.47 2.99
CA ALA A 348 -27.20 4.53 1.86
C ALA A 348 -27.33 5.21 0.47
N ASP A 349 -27.90 6.41 0.40
CA ASP A 349 -28.05 7.19 -0.84
C ASP A 349 -27.01 8.31 -0.99
N ALA A 350 -26.05 8.38 -0.07
CA ALA A 350 -25.01 9.42 0.02
C ALA A 350 -25.54 10.87 0.06
N SER A 351 -26.81 11.08 0.38
CA SER A 351 -27.39 12.43 0.55
C SER A 351 -26.87 13.13 1.80
N VAL A 352 -26.39 12.35 2.76
CA VAL A 352 -25.78 12.83 4.00
C VAL A 352 -24.42 12.17 4.18
N SER A 353 -23.38 12.97 4.36
CA SER A 353 -22.01 12.50 4.51
C SER A 353 -21.28 13.15 5.68
N TRP A 354 -20.31 12.42 6.22
CA TRP A 354 -19.37 12.87 7.26
C TRP A 354 -17.99 12.31 6.95
N GLY A 355 -16.94 12.88 7.51
CA GLY A 355 -15.60 12.39 7.30
C GLY A 355 -14.55 13.23 7.97
N GLY A 356 -13.36 12.65 8.12
CA GLY A 356 -12.27 13.34 8.80
C GLY A 356 -11.03 12.49 8.98
N ILE A 357 -10.06 13.10 9.66
CA ILE A 357 -8.85 12.44 10.15
C ILE A 357 -9.03 12.22 11.65
N TYR A 358 -8.93 10.98 12.07
CA TYR A 358 -9.19 10.54 13.44
C TYR A 358 -7.91 9.98 14.06
N LEU A 359 -7.80 10.12 15.38
CA LEU A 359 -6.73 9.51 16.17
C LEU A 359 -7.33 8.52 17.15
N VAL A 360 -7.03 7.23 16.97
CA VAL A 360 -7.55 6.15 17.81
C VAL A 360 -6.48 5.67 18.79
N SER A 361 -6.88 5.44 20.04
CA SER A 361 -6.01 4.83 21.06
C SER A 361 -6.15 3.31 21.02
N THR A 362 -5.13 2.60 20.55
CA THR A 362 -5.17 1.15 20.32
C THR A 362 -5.24 0.34 21.62
N ASP A 363 -4.80 0.90 22.75
CA ASP A 363 -4.91 0.32 24.10
C ASP A 363 -6.32 0.42 24.70
N ARG A 364 -7.21 1.21 24.10
CA ARG A 364 -8.62 1.36 24.52
C ARG A 364 -9.60 0.57 23.67
N LEU A 365 -9.12 -0.13 22.66
CA LEU A 365 -9.94 -1.03 21.88
C LEU A 365 -10.30 -2.22 22.78
N THR A 366 -11.55 -2.24 23.23
CA THR A 366 -12.11 -3.44 23.85
C THR A 366 -12.18 -4.51 22.77
N ALA A 367 -11.67 -5.70 23.07
CA ALA A 367 -11.75 -6.82 22.16
C ALA A 367 -13.22 -7.12 21.81
N LEU A 368 -13.67 -6.61 20.67
CA LEU A 368 -14.70 -7.28 19.90
C LEU A 368 -13.94 -8.39 19.17
N PRO A 369 -14.05 -9.66 19.59
CA PRO A 369 -13.45 -10.73 18.82
C PRO A 369 -13.97 -10.62 17.39
N VAL A 370 -13.08 -10.71 16.42
CA VAL A 370 -13.50 -10.86 15.03
C VAL A 370 -14.33 -12.15 14.96
N SER A 371 -15.66 -12.02 14.94
CA SER A 371 -16.55 -13.17 14.80
C SER A 371 -16.53 -13.63 13.34
N LYS A 372 -16.50 -14.95 13.15
CA LYS A 372 -16.63 -15.58 11.82
C LYS A 372 -18.02 -15.37 11.19
N GLU A 373 -18.97 -14.78 11.89
CA GLU A 373 -20.33 -14.57 11.42
C GLU A 373 -20.85 -13.20 11.86
N GLN A 374 -21.17 -12.36 10.88
CA GLN A 374 -22.49 -11.73 10.75
C GLN A 374 -22.84 -11.76 9.27
N SER A 375 -23.68 -12.72 8.89
CA SER A 375 -24.36 -12.70 7.61
C SER A 375 -25.10 -11.37 7.49
N ALA A 376 -24.82 -10.63 6.42
CA ALA A 376 -25.56 -9.42 6.10
C ALA A 376 -27.07 -9.74 6.07
N PRO A 377 -27.94 -8.84 6.53
CA PRO A 377 -29.36 -8.98 6.28
C PRO A 377 -29.58 -9.08 4.77
N LYS A 378 -30.24 -10.17 4.37
CA LYS A 378 -30.66 -10.45 2.99
C LYS A 378 -31.25 -9.16 2.39
N ALA A 379 -30.66 -8.68 1.30
CA ALA A 379 -31.27 -7.61 0.50
C ALA A 379 -32.74 -7.99 0.23
N PRO A 380 -33.70 -7.05 0.35
CA PRO A 380 -35.09 -7.34 0.03
C PRO A 380 -35.14 -7.81 -1.43
N GLN A 381 -35.60 -9.04 -1.62
CA GLN A 381 -35.86 -9.58 -2.94
C GLN A 381 -36.84 -8.64 -3.64
N SER A 382 -36.43 -8.05 -4.76
CA SER A 382 -37.34 -7.37 -5.68
C SER A 382 -38.49 -8.32 -6.01
N PRO A 383 -39.76 -7.88 -5.90
CA PRO A 383 -40.88 -8.73 -6.22
C PRO A 383 -40.81 -9.13 -7.69
N ALA A 384 -40.86 -10.44 -7.92
CA ALA A 384 -40.95 -11.04 -9.23
C ALA A 384 -42.08 -10.38 -10.03
N ALA A 385 -41.77 -9.98 -11.26
CA ALA A 385 -42.75 -9.53 -12.23
C ALA A 385 -43.80 -10.64 -12.40
N ALA A 386 -45.03 -10.30 -12.05
CA ALA A 386 -46.18 -11.15 -12.29
C ALA A 386 -46.51 -11.10 -13.80
N ASP A 387 -46.24 -12.19 -14.50
CA ASP A 387 -46.77 -12.45 -15.83
C ASP A 387 -48.28 -12.72 -15.75
N GLY A 388 -49.06 -11.94 -16.50
CA GLY A 388 -50.49 -12.15 -16.73
C GLY A 388 -51.10 -11.04 -17.62
N PRO A 389 -52.10 -11.36 -18.46
CA PRO A 389 -51.94 -11.25 -19.91
C PRO A 389 -52.73 -10.09 -20.52
N HIS A 390 -52.18 -9.46 -21.57
CA HIS A 390 -52.93 -8.58 -22.45
C HIS A 390 -53.03 -9.18 -23.85
N GLY A 391 -54.24 -9.62 -24.19
CA GLY A 391 -54.64 -9.84 -25.57
C GLY A 391 -55.01 -8.51 -26.21
N ASP A 392 -54.42 -8.23 -27.36
CA ASP A 392 -54.88 -7.18 -28.27
C ASP A 392 -55.43 -7.85 -29.53
N GLN A 393 -56.74 -7.64 -29.74
CA GLN A 393 -57.35 -7.75 -31.06
C GLN A 393 -57.10 -6.46 -31.82
N GLN A 394 -56.67 -6.65 -33.07
CA GLN A 394 -56.54 -5.66 -34.12
C GLN A 394 -57.77 -4.76 -34.28
N LEU A 395 -57.57 -3.56 -34.84
CA LEU A 395 -58.08 -3.19 -36.16
C LEU A 395 -57.46 -1.86 -36.64
N GLN A 396 -57.03 -1.88 -37.91
CA GLN A 396 -56.77 -0.73 -38.78
C GLN A 396 -58.08 0.01 -39.12
N PRO A 397 -58.07 1.18 -39.78
CA PRO A 397 -56.92 2.00 -40.23
C PRO A 397 -56.70 3.30 -39.45
#